data_AF-A0A7W8IKA5-F1
#
_entry.id   AF-A0A7W8IKA5-F1
#
_cell.length_a   1.000
_cell.length_b   1.000
_cell.length_c   1.000
_cell.angle_alpha   90.00
_cell.angle_beta   90.00
_cell.angle_gamma   90.00
#
_symmetry.space_group_name_H-M   'P 1'
#
loop_
_entity.id
_entity.type
_entity.pdbx_description
1 polymer ?
#
loop_
_entity_poly.entity_id
_entity_poly.type
_entity_poly.pdbx_seq_one_letter_code
_entity_poly.pdbx_strand_id
1 'polypeptide(L)'
;MAMGTQEVLAGQVEAAAKAAGLVVVSSAVGQDFSGNPTTRFMLALVADHSKTQVPTHSELPGISTPVMKTQVLELSDKFDFSRADMLAEVGVYLGETAKRLKNPQQDYYLTLHGLPLSFEKFTWPFHASTSGADTFLVHGEVHLQDGEGSPLHAKVAASMTVTFAEIVKAPEQPFAEGFIYNAVRKTMDQGQLELVKSGNRQPVPVTTRFYSPWKKRFNFNDTTEGQRQEYLAAKVFWLSGVLGGGQPVWLLDPRDAQYLNSTVEELKKTAAALAGEGLIHLAADTEYATPTEALMGHRAQYAAELAHALAFIKPTFNEDMRGGHTNM
;
A
#
# COMPACT_ATOMS: atom_id res chain seq x y z
N MET A 1 35.98 -2.87 3.08
CA MET A 1 35.23 -1.82 3.81
C MET A 1 33.71 -1.98 3.65
N ALA A 2 33.17 -2.40 2.50
CA ALA A 2 31.72 -2.55 2.29
C ALA A 2 31.04 -3.69 3.08
N MET A 3 31.73 -4.80 3.40
CA MET A 3 31.14 -5.89 4.20
C MET A 3 30.72 -5.44 5.61
N GLY A 4 31.51 -4.59 6.28
CA GLY A 4 31.23 -4.18 7.65
C GLY A 4 30.02 -3.26 7.80
N THR A 5 29.71 -2.44 6.78
CA THR A 5 28.52 -1.57 6.80
C THR A 5 27.23 -2.36 6.59
N GLN A 6 27.28 -3.40 5.76
CA GLN A 6 26.12 -4.24 5.48
C GLN A 6 25.74 -5.16 6.65
N GLU A 7 26.73 -5.70 7.37
CA GLU A 7 26.50 -6.46 8.60
C GLU A 7 25.87 -5.61 9.71
N VAL A 8 26.30 -4.36 9.85
CA VAL A 8 25.71 -3.40 10.80
C VAL A 8 24.26 -3.07 10.43
N LEU A 9 24.00 -2.78 9.16
CA LEU A 9 22.65 -2.52 8.64
C LEU A 9 21.72 -3.70 8.93
N ALA A 10 22.15 -4.93 8.62
CA ALA A 10 21.37 -6.13 8.87
C ALA A 10 21.05 -6.31 10.36
N GLY A 11 22.04 -6.18 11.25
CA GLY A 11 21.83 -6.30 12.69
C GLY A 11 20.86 -5.24 13.26
N GLN A 12 20.88 -4.02 12.72
CA GLN A 12 19.96 -2.95 13.12
C GLN A 12 18.52 -3.23 12.67
N VAL A 13 18.33 -3.67 11.41
CA VAL A 13 17.02 -4.06 10.89
C VAL A 13 16.45 -5.25 11.65
N GLU A 14 17.26 -6.27 11.95
CA GLU A 14 16.85 -7.42 12.74
C GLU A 14 16.39 -7.02 14.15
N ALA A 15 17.14 -6.16 14.83
CA ALA A 15 16.77 -5.68 16.16
C ALA A 15 15.46 -4.88 16.14
N ALA A 16 15.28 -3.99 15.15
CA ALA A 16 14.07 -3.20 14.98
C ALA A 16 12.85 -4.07 14.61
N ALA A 17 13.03 -5.05 13.71
CA ALA A 17 12.00 -6.00 13.32
C ALA A 17 11.54 -6.82 14.52
N LYS A 18 12.49 -7.35 15.32
CA LYS A 18 12.19 -8.09 16.54
C LYS A 18 11.38 -7.26 17.54
N ALA A 19 11.74 -5.99 17.73
CA ALA A 19 11.01 -5.08 18.61
C ALA A 19 9.54 -4.86 18.16
N ALA A 20 9.27 -4.96 16.85
CA ALA A 20 7.93 -4.87 16.27
C ALA A 20 7.16 -6.21 16.21
N GLY A 21 7.73 -7.31 16.71
CA GLY A 21 7.12 -8.65 16.61
C GLY A 21 7.26 -9.30 15.23
N LEU A 22 8.23 -8.84 14.44
CA LEU A 22 8.61 -9.39 13.14
C LEU A 22 9.90 -10.20 13.24
N VAL A 23 10.15 -11.01 12.21
CA VAL A 23 11.41 -11.70 11.97
C VAL A 23 11.88 -11.41 10.55
N VAL A 24 13.19 -11.21 10.38
CA VAL A 24 13.84 -11.21 9.06
C VAL A 24 13.99 -12.66 8.63
N VAL A 25 13.20 -13.07 7.64
CA VAL A 25 13.20 -14.44 7.10
C VAL A 25 14.39 -14.65 6.16
N SER A 26 14.70 -13.64 5.37
CA SER A 26 15.88 -13.63 4.50
C SER A 26 16.33 -12.20 4.22
N SER A 27 17.59 -12.06 3.84
CA SER A 27 18.16 -10.86 3.25
C SER A 27 18.80 -11.20 1.91
N ALA A 28 18.67 -10.29 0.95
CA ALA A 28 19.27 -10.44 -0.38
C ALA A 28 19.87 -9.13 -0.84
N VAL A 29 21.01 -9.21 -1.55
CA VAL A 29 21.59 -8.07 -2.24
C VAL A 29 20.73 -7.74 -3.46
N GLY A 30 20.25 -6.51 -3.53
CA GLY A 30 19.57 -5.93 -4.68
C GLY A 30 20.43 -4.87 -5.35
N GLN A 31 19.85 -4.25 -6.37
CA GLN A 31 20.43 -3.09 -7.04
C GLN A 31 19.32 -2.07 -7.30
N ASP A 32 19.62 -0.81 -7.04
CA ASP A 32 18.77 0.29 -7.44
C ASP A 32 18.76 0.46 -8.98
N PHE A 33 17.92 1.37 -9.47
CA PHE A 33 17.83 1.64 -10.91
C PHE A 33 19.16 2.11 -11.54
N SER A 34 20.06 2.69 -10.75
CA SER A 34 21.38 3.18 -11.19
C SER A 34 22.48 2.12 -11.05
N GLY A 35 22.16 0.91 -10.57
CA GLY A 35 23.11 -0.16 -10.31
C GLY A 35 23.85 -0.04 -8.97
N ASN A 36 23.47 0.88 -8.08
CA ASN A 36 24.03 0.92 -6.73
C ASN A 36 23.44 -0.21 -5.88
N PRO A 37 24.22 -0.79 -4.95
CA PRO A 37 23.74 -1.90 -4.14
C PRO A 37 22.65 -1.47 -3.14
N THR A 38 21.65 -2.35 -3.00
CA THR A 38 20.61 -2.28 -1.98
C THR A 38 20.61 -3.58 -1.18
N THR A 39 20.02 -3.55 0.01
CA THR A 39 19.73 -4.76 0.79
C THR A 39 18.21 -4.90 0.96
N ARG A 40 17.68 -6.03 0.52
CA ARG A 40 16.25 -6.38 0.58
C ARG A 40 16.02 -7.35 1.74
N PHE A 41 15.28 -6.92 2.74
CA PHE A 41 14.90 -7.71 3.90
C PHE A 41 13.48 -8.22 3.71
N MET A 42 13.30 -9.54 3.75
CA MET A 42 11.99 -10.18 3.75
C MET A 42 11.54 -10.38 5.18
N LEU A 43 10.46 -9.70 5.58
CA LEU A 43 9.94 -9.66 6.93
C LEU A 43 8.68 -10.51 7.03
N ALA A 44 8.52 -11.27 8.12
CA ALA A 44 7.29 -12.00 8.43
C ALA A 44 6.91 -11.83 9.91
N LEU A 45 5.66 -12.16 10.25
CA LEU A 45 5.26 -12.29 11.65
C LEU A 45 5.96 -13.50 12.29
N VAL A 46 6.47 -13.31 13.52
CA VAL A 46 7.13 -14.39 14.29
C VAL A 46 6.21 -15.63 14.42
N ALA A 47 4.90 -15.39 14.61
CA ALA A 47 3.91 -16.45 14.77
C ALA A 47 3.67 -17.28 13.50
N ASP A 48 3.94 -16.73 12.32
CA ASP A 48 3.75 -17.46 11.05
C ASP A 48 5.03 -18.19 10.64
N HIS A 49 6.19 -17.58 10.85
CA HIS A 49 7.49 -18.22 10.63
C HIS A 49 7.67 -19.48 11.49
N SER A 50 7.21 -19.43 12.74
CA SER A 50 7.27 -20.59 13.66
C SER A 50 6.37 -21.75 13.24
N LYS A 51 5.23 -21.50 12.56
CA LYS A 51 4.37 -22.56 12.01
C LYS A 51 4.99 -23.27 10.81
N THR A 52 5.75 -22.55 9.98
CA THR A 52 6.41 -23.11 8.78
C THR A 52 7.66 -23.93 9.09
N GLN A 53 8.21 -23.84 10.30
CA GLN A 53 9.39 -24.62 10.74
C GLN A 53 9.05 -25.96 11.39
N VAL A 54 7.78 -26.27 11.63
CA VAL A 54 7.34 -27.56 12.18
C VAL A 54 7.03 -28.52 11.03
N PRO A 55 7.69 -29.70 10.93
CA PRO A 55 7.34 -30.69 9.92
C PRO A 55 6.00 -31.33 10.27
N THR A 56 4.92 -30.87 9.63
CA THR A 56 3.61 -31.50 9.73
C THR A 56 3.55 -32.70 8.78
N HIS A 57 3.90 -33.89 9.29
CA HIS A 57 3.55 -35.17 8.67
C HIS A 57 2.04 -35.45 8.85
N SER A 58 1.17 -34.70 8.18
CA SER A 58 -0.25 -35.05 8.02
C SER A 58 -0.97 -33.99 7.16
N GLU A 59 -0.73 -33.98 5.85
CA GLU A 59 -1.58 -33.22 4.93
C GLU A 59 -2.77 -34.09 4.52
N LEU A 60 -3.93 -33.82 5.13
CA LEU A 60 -5.23 -34.24 4.60
C LEU A 60 -5.50 -33.44 3.31
N PRO A 61 -5.96 -34.08 2.22
CA PRO A 61 -6.27 -33.38 0.98
C PRO A 61 -7.45 -32.40 1.20
N GLY A 62 -7.20 -31.10 0.97
CA GLY A 62 -8.25 -30.06 0.94
C GLY A 62 -8.07 -28.87 1.87
N ILE A 63 -7.06 -28.86 2.76
CA ILE A 63 -6.73 -27.70 3.60
C ILE A 63 -5.52 -27.00 2.97
N SER A 64 -5.71 -25.80 2.42
CA SER A 64 -4.62 -24.98 1.92
C SER A 64 -3.63 -24.68 3.04
N THR A 65 -2.38 -25.11 2.89
CA THR A 65 -1.28 -24.78 3.79
C THR A 65 -1.18 -23.25 3.91
N PRO A 66 -1.11 -22.66 5.11
CA PRO A 66 -0.99 -21.21 5.24
C PRO A 66 0.33 -20.75 4.61
N VAL A 67 0.23 -20.03 3.50
CA VAL A 67 1.38 -19.37 2.87
C VAL A 67 1.85 -18.28 3.82
N MET A 68 3.12 -18.33 4.22
CA MET A 68 3.72 -17.30 5.07
C MET A 68 3.63 -15.94 4.37
N LYS A 69 2.94 -15.00 5.01
CA LYS A 69 2.84 -13.63 4.53
C LYS A 69 4.14 -12.89 4.80
N THR A 70 4.62 -12.17 3.80
CA THR A 70 5.89 -11.45 3.89
C THR A 70 5.75 -10.01 3.39
N GLN A 71 6.59 -9.13 3.92
CA GLN A 71 6.76 -7.75 3.46
C GLN A 71 8.23 -7.53 3.12
N VAL A 72 8.51 -6.89 1.98
CA VAL A 72 9.87 -6.48 1.63
C VAL A 72 10.15 -5.08 2.16
N LEU A 73 11.27 -4.93 2.86
CA LEU A 73 11.92 -3.66 3.16
C LEU A 73 13.25 -3.61 2.41
N GLU A 74 13.37 -2.69 1.46
CA GLU A 74 14.53 -2.47 0.63
C GLU A 74 15.17 -1.12 0.98
N LEU A 75 16.42 -1.19 1.42
CA LEU A 75 17.20 -0.04 1.85
C LEU A 75 18.48 0.03 1.04
N SER A 76 18.91 1.24 0.72
CA SER A 76 20.22 1.51 0.16
C SER A 76 21.32 1.13 1.15
N ASP A 77 22.47 0.65 0.67
CA ASP A 77 23.61 0.32 1.55
C ASP A 77 24.20 1.55 2.26
N LYS A 78 23.82 2.76 1.84
CA LYS A 78 24.18 4.02 2.46
C LYS A 78 23.18 4.48 3.53
N PHE A 79 22.11 3.72 3.75
CA PHE A 79 21.08 4.07 4.72
C PHE A 79 21.66 4.14 6.13
N ASP A 80 21.56 5.31 6.76
CA ASP A 80 22.23 5.59 8.03
C ASP A 80 21.28 5.43 9.23
N PHE A 81 21.28 4.23 9.81
CA PHE A 81 20.58 3.93 11.06
C PHE A 81 21.22 4.53 12.31
N SER A 82 22.38 5.21 12.21
CA SER A 82 22.99 5.88 13.36
C SER A 82 22.18 7.11 13.81
N ARG A 83 21.32 7.65 12.94
CA ARG A 83 20.42 8.73 13.34
C ARG A 83 19.19 8.23 14.07
N ALA A 84 19.00 8.69 15.30
CA ALA A 84 17.92 8.27 16.17
C ALA A 84 16.52 8.57 15.60
N ASP A 85 16.37 9.64 14.81
CA ASP A 85 15.11 9.98 14.14
C ASP A 85 14.74 8.97 13.05
N MET A 86 15.72 8.54 12.24
CA MET A 86 15.51 7.52 11.20
C MET A 86 15.14 6.17 11.82
N LEU A 87 15.84 5.76 12.87
CA LEU A 87 15.56 4.50 13.57
C LEU A 87 14.15 4.48 14.16
N ALA A 88 13.71 5.59 14.78
CA ALA A 88 12.37 5.68 15.35
C ALA A 88 11.28 5.52 14.28
N GLU A 89 11.45 6.14 13.10
CA GLU A 89 10.50 6.03 11.99
C GLU A 89 10.48 4.64 11.35
N VAL A 90 11.65 4.00 11.21
CA VAL A 90 11.69 2.59 10.80
C VAL A 90 10.97 1.71 11.82
N GLY A 91 11.14 1.96 13.12
CA GLY A 91 10.41 1.26 14.17
C GLY A 91 8.88 1.42 14.05
N VAL A 92 8.41 2.64 13.77
CA VAL A 92 6.98 2.92 13.51
C VAL A 92 6.50 2.12 12.29
N TYR A 93 7.21 2.20 11.17
CA TYR A 93 6.88 1.46 9.95
C TYR A 93 6.84 -0.05 10.19
N LEU A 94 7.78 -0.61 10.94
CA LEU A 94 7.81 -2.04 11.25
C LEU A 94 6.64 -2.44 12.16
N GLY A 95 6.27 -1.60 13.12
CA GLY A 95 5.05 -1.79 13.92
C GLY A 95 3.78 -1.79 13.08
N GLU A 96 3.66 -0.84 12.15
CA GLU A 96 2.56 -0.80 11.18
C GLU A 96 2.57 -2.01 10.24
N THR A 97 3.75 -2.45 9.80
CA THR A 97 3.94 -3.65 8.97
C THR A 97 3.48 -4.90 9.69
N ALA A 98 3.79 -5.04 10.98
CA ALA A 98 3.32 -6.15 11.81
C ALA A 98 1.79 -6.17 11.93
N LYS A 99 1.14 -5.00 11.97
CA LYS A 99 -0.33 -4.93 11.90
C LYS A 99 -0.84 -5.31 10.51
N ARG A 100 -0.28 -4.72 9.45
CA ARG A 100 -0.70 -4.96 8.07
C ARG A 100 -0.54 -6.41 7.61
N LEU A 101 0.51 -7.12 8.06
CA LEU A 101 0.71 -8.54 7.77
C LEU A 101 -0.39 -9.46 8.33
N LYS A 102 -1.19 -8.98 9.29
CA LYS A 102 -2.36 -9.70 9.79
C LYS A 102 -3.58 -9.58 8.86
N ASN A 103 -3.60 -8.60 7.95
CA ASN A 103 -4.66 -8.47 6.95
C ASN A 103 -4.72 -9.73 6.08
N PRO A 104 -5.89 -10.07 5.51
CA PRO A 104 -6.02 -11.22 4.62
C PRO A 104 -5.07 -11.10 3.42
N GLN A 105 -4.96 -9.89 2.87
CA GLN A 105 -4.02 -9.48 1.83
C GLN A 105 -3.32 -8.18 2.28
N GLN A 106 -2.02 -8.24 2.59
CA GLN A 106 -1.29 -7.13 3.21
C GLN A 106 -1.04 -5.95 2.27
N ASP A 107 -0.89 -6.21 0.97
CA ASP A 107 -0.54 -5.19 -0.04
C ASP A 107 -1.77 -4.58 -0.72
N TYR A 108 -2.98 -4.86 -0.19
CA TYR A 108 -4.24 -4.40 -0.78
C TYR A 108 -4.71 -3.12 -0.11
N TYR A 109 -5.12 -2.16 -0.93
CA TYR A 109 -5.63 -0.85 -0.53
C TYR A 109 -6.91 -0.53 -1.30
N LEU A 110 -7.68 0.44 -0.82
CA LEU A 110 -8.88 0.93 -1.49
C LEU A 110 -8.68 2.40 -1.91
N THR A 111 -9.21 2.80 -3.07
CA THR A 111 -9.36 4.22 -3.42
C THR A 111 -10.65 4.80 -2.84
N LEU A 112 -10.82 6.13 -2.89
CA LEU A 112 -12.01 6.79 -2.38
C LEU A 112 -13.25 6.45 -3.23
N HIS A 113 -13.06 6.20 -4.53
CA HIS A 113 -14.14 5.74 -5.42
C HIS A 113 -14.35 4.22 -5.41
N GLY A 114 -13.77 3.49 -4.46
CA GLY A 114 -14.07 2.07 -4.27
C GLY A 114 -13.32 1.11 -5.19
N LEU A 115 -12.17 1.50 -5.74
CA LEU A 115 -11.28 0.57 -6.47
C LEU A 115 -10.38 -0.18 -5.49
N PRO A 116 -10.51 -1.51 -5.34
CA PRO A 116 -9.54 -2.34 -4.62
C PRO A 116 -8.28 -2.58 -5.46
N LEU A 117 -7.10 -2.30 -4.90
CA LEU A 117 -5.83 -2.31 -5.61
C LEU A 117 -4.76 -3.10 -4.86
N SER A 118 -3.92 -3.87 -5.56
CA SER A 118 -2.64 -4.35 -5.03
C SER A 118 -1.48 -3.49 -5.54
N PHE A 119 -0.48 -3.27 -4.69
CA PHE A 119 0.73 -2.51 -5.02
C PHE A 119 1.93 -3.44 -5.08
N GLU A 120 2.57 -3.53 -6.23
CA GLU A 120 3.58 -4.56 -6.50
C GLU A 120 4.77 -4.01 -7.30
N LYS A 121 5.90 -4.72 -7.22
CA LYS A 121 7.10 -4.49 -8.05
C LYS A 121 7.63 -3.05 -8.02
N PHE A 122 7.49 -2.36 -6.90
CA PHE A 122 8.14 -1.07 -6.71
C PHE A 122 9.66 -1.24 -6.65
N THR A 123 10.39 -0.47 -7.47
CA THR A 123 11.86 -0.51 -7.55
C THR A 123 12.44 0.62 -6.72
N TRP A 124 12.64 0.37 -5.42
CA TRP A 124 13.24 1.32 -4.49
C TRP A 124 14.78 1.31 -4.60
N PRO A 125 15.47 2.39 -4.19
CA PRO A 125 14.97 3.74 -3.91
C PRO A 125 14.55 4.50 -5.18
N PHE A 126 14.06 5.73 -5.01
CA PHE A 126 13.93 6.68 -6.11
C PHE A 126 15.28 6.93 -6.80
N HIS A 127 15.25 7.15 -8.11
CA HIS A 127 16.43 7.51 -8.90
C HIS A 127 16.23 8.84 -9.64
N ALA A 128 17.30 9.57 -9.93
CA ALA A 128 17.21 10.77 -10.75
C ALA A 128 16.74 10.42 -12.17
N SER A 129 15.97 11.31 -12.80
CA SER A 129 15.60 11.15 -14.20
C SER A 129 16.84 11.21 -15.09
N THR A 130 16.97 10.23 -16.00
CA THR A 130 18.04 10.20 -17.01
C THR A 130 17.71 11.05 -18.24
N SER A 131 16.49 11.58 -18.34
CA SER A 131 16.03 12.38 -19.48
C SER A 131 16.30 13.89 -19.31
N GLY A 132 17.11 14.29 -18.32
CA GLY A 132 17.42 15.69 -18.02
C GLY A 132 16.33 16.47 -17.29
N ALA A 133 15.31 15.78 -16.75
CA ALA A 133 14.28 16.42 -15.93
C ALA A 133 14.73 16.52 -14.45
N ASP A 134 14.40 17.63 -13.78
CA ASP A 134 14.66 17.86 -12.35
C ASP A 134 13.67 17.09 -11.46
N THR A 135 13.60 15.77 -11.65
CA THR A 135 12.69 14.87 -10.95
C THR A 135 13.38 13.57 -10.60
N PHE A 136 13.07 13.06 -9.41
CA PHE A 136 13.32 11.68 -9.02
C PHE A 136 12.12 10.80 -9.39
N LEU A 137 12.37 9.56 -9.77
CA LEU A 137 11.37 8.59 -10.20
C LEU A 137 11.45 7.32 -9.36
N VAL A 138 10.30 6.73 -9.04
CA VAL A 138 10.16 5.33 -8.63
C VAL A 138 9.13 4.67 -9.54
N HIS A 139 9.43 3.45 -10.00
CA HIS A 139 8.53 2.68 -10.85
C HIS A 139 7.85 1.59 -10.04
N GLY A 140 6.61 1.27 -10.38
CA GLY A 140 5.85 0.17 -9.77
C GLY A 140 4.71 -0.31 -10.66
N GLU A 141 3.97 -1.30 -10.17
CA GLU A 141 2.75 -1.81 -10.78
C GLU A 141 1.61 -1.80 -9.77
N VAL A 142 0.42 -1.49 -10.25
CA VAL A 142 -0.80 -1.42 -9.44
C VAL A 142 -1.87 -2.23 -10.17
N HIS A 143 -2.43 -3.25 -9.52
CA HIS A 143 -3.38 -4.18 -10.14
C HIS A 143 -4.76 -4.04 -9.51
N LEU A 144 -5.80 -4.17 -10.33
CA LEU A 144 -7.18 -4.25 -9.84
C LEU A 144 -7.40 -5.58 -9.12
N GLN A 145 -8.05 -5.54 -7.95
CA GLN A 145 -8.40 -6.73 -7.17
C GLN A 145 -9.91 -6.82 -6.94
N ASP A 146 -10.65 -7.22 -7.97
CA ASP A 146 -12.12 -7.31 -7.95
C ASP A 146 -12.67 -8.65 -7.43
N GLY A 147 -11.79 -9.62 -7.15
CA GLY A 147 -12.15 -10.97 -6.72
C GLY A 147 -12.44 -11.93 -7.88
N GLU A 148 -12.33 -11.47 -9.14
CA GLU A 148 -12.55 -12.27 -10.34
C GLU A 148 -11.24 -12.56 -11.11
N GLY A 149 -10.09 -12.15 -10.56
CA GLY A 149 -8.79 -12.34 -11.18
C GLY A 149 -8.54 -11.36 -12.33
N SER A 150 -8.96 -10.11 -12.16
CA SER A 150 -8.81 -9.06 -13.18
C SER A 150 -7.38 -8.98 -13.76
N PRO A 151 -7.22 -8.93 -15.09
CA PRO A 151 -5.93 -8.68 -15.72
C PRO A 151 -5.55 -7.19 -15.75
N LEU A 152 -6.40 -6.31 -15.25
CA LEU A 152 -6.25 -4.87 -15.38
C LEU A 152 -5.21 -4.32 -14.40
N HIS A 153 -4.26 -3.56 -14.92
CA HIS A 153 -3.21 -2.95 -14.14
C HIS A 153 -2.72 -1.63 -14.73
N ALA A 154 -2.03 -0.84 -13.92
CA ALA A 154 -1.28 0.33 -14.33
C ALA A 154 0.19 0.13 -13.97
N LYS A 155 1.08 0.28 -14.95
CA LYS A 155 2.50 0.52 -14.67
C LYS A 155 2.64 1.99 -14.32
N VAL A 156 3.19 2.32 -13.16
CA VAL A 156 3.29 3.69 -12.68
C VAL A 156 4.73 4.17 -12.64
N ALA A 157 4.91 5.46 -12.89
CA ALA A 157 6.15 6.19 -12.67
C ALA A 157 5.83 7.38 -11.75
N ALA A 158 6.04 7.19 -10.45
CA ALA A 158 5.80 8.26 -9.50
C ALA A 158 6.99 9.23 -9.52
N SER A 159 6.68 10.50 -9.81
CA SER A 159 7.69 11.53 -10.05
C SER A 159 7.67 12.56 -8.94
N MET A 160 8.81 12.72 -8.28
CA MET A 160 9.05 13.67 -7.21
C MET A 160 9.99 14.76 -7.69
N THR A 161 9.59 16.04 -7.65
CA THR A 161 10.47 17.16 -8.01
C THR A 161 11.63 17.29 -7.02
N VAL A 162 12.79 17.81 -7.45
CA VAL A 162 13.97 18.01 -6.57
C VAL A 162 13.62 18.83 -5.31
N THR A 163 12.85 19.91 -5.46
CA THR A 163 12.37 20.72 -4.32
C THR A 163 11.47 19.96 -3.35
N PHE A 164 10.78 18.93 -3.82
CA PHE A 164 9.98 18.08 -2.94
C PHE A 164 10.85 17.02 -2.24
N ALA A 165 11.92 16.56 -2.90
CA ALA A 165 12.87 15.64 -2.29
C ALA A 165 13.54 16.25 -1.04
N GLU A 166 13.72 17.58 -0.98
CA GLU A 166 14.29 18.27 0.18
C GLU A 166 13.44 18.18 1.47
N ILE A 167 12.13 17.93 1.34
CA ILE A 167 11.22 17.81 2.48
C ILE A 167 10.94 16.35 2.88
N VAL A 168 11.35 15.39 2.05
CA VAL A 168 11.25 13.97 2.34
C VAL A 168 12.54 13.52 3.01
N LYS A 169 12.43 12.80 4.14
CA LYS A 169 13.61 12.41 4.94
C LYS A 169 14.56 11.48 4.22
N ALA A 170 14.03 10.54 3.44
CA ALA A 170 14.79 9.70 2.53
C ALA A 170 13.92 9.32 1.33
N PRO A 171 14.47 9.27 0.11
CA PRO A 171 13.71 8.96 -1.10
C PRO A 171 13.59 7.44 -1.31
N GLU A 172 13.34 6.69 -0.24
CA GLU A 172 13.33 5.22 -0.20
C GLU A 172 12.36 4.69 0.86
N GLN A 173 12.20 3.37 0.98
CA GLN A 173 11.39 2.80 2.06
C GLN A 173 12.01 3.09 3.43
N PRO A 174 11.20 3.21 4.50
CA PRO A 174 9.74 3.35 4.49
C PRO A 174 9.24 4.78 4.22
N PHE A 175 10.16 5.75 4.15
CA PHE A 175 9.87 7.19 4.15
C PHE A 175 9.08 7.67 2.94
N ALA A 176 9.29 7.03 1.78
CA ALA A 176 8.60 7.37 0.55
C ALA A 176 7.33 6.54 0.32
N GLU A 177 7.33 5.26 0.68
CA GLU A 177 6.29 4.30 0.27
C GLU A 177 4.86 4.76 0.55
N GLY A 178 4.57 5.15 1.80
CA GLY A 178 3.20 5.44 2.22
C GLY A 178 2.55 6.57 1.40
N PHE A 179 3.29 7.65 1.16
CA PHE A 179 2.75 8.78 0.40
C PHE A 179 2.71 8.50 -1.11
N ILE A 180 3.56 7.61 -1.64
CA ILE A 180 3.50 7.17 -3.04
C ILE A 180 2.24 6.34 -3.28
N TYR A 181 1.91 5.42 -2.38
CA TYR A 181 0.69 4.61 -2.52
C TYR A 181 -0.55 5.52 -2.49
N ASN A 182 -0.56 6.50 -1.60
CA ASN A 182 -1.61 7.52 -1.54
C ASN A 182 -1.67 8.42 -2.77
N ALA A 183 -0.52 8.78 -3.34
CA ALA A 183 -0.46 9.56 -4.58
C ALA A 183 -1.09 8.80 -5.74
N VAL A 184 -0.74 7.51 -5.91
CA VAL A 184 -1.36 6.63 -6.91
C VAL A 184 -2.86 6.58 -6.74
N ARG A 185 -3.35 6.28 -5.52
CA ARG A 185 -4.79 6.20 -5.24
C ARG A 185 -5.51 7.49 -5.61
N LYS A 186 -4.93 8.64 -5.23
CA LYS A 186 -5.49 9.96 -5.55
C LYS A 186 -5.48 10.24 -7.05
N THR A 187 -4.41 9.89 -7.76
CA THR A 187 -4.32 10.08 -9.22
C THR A 187 -5.35 9.21 -9.95
N MET A 188 -5.64 7.99 -9.47
CA MET A 188 -6.78 7.19 -9.96
C MET A 188 -8.11 7.89 -9.69
N ASP A 189 -8.35 8.37 -8.46
CA ASP A 189 -9.60 9.07 -8.14
C ASP A 189 -9.77 10.39 -8.91
N GLN A 190 -8.72 10.92 -9.53
CA GLN A 190 -8.77 12.07 -10.42
C GLN A 190 -9.00 11.69 -11.90
N GLY A 191 -9.11 10.39 -12.23
CA GLY A 191 -9.25 9.90 -13.60
C GLY A 191 -7.97 10.05 -14.43
N GLN A 192 -6.81 10.16 -13.77
CA GLN A 192 -5.52 10.44 -14.40
C GLN A 192 -4.64 9.19 -14.56
N LEU A 193 -5.12 8.02 -14.12
CA LEU A 193 -4.51 6.72 -14.36
C LEU A 193 -5.56 5.78 -14.94
N GLU A 194 -5.20 5.04 -15.98
CA GLU A 194 -6.03 3.99 -16.58
C GLU A 194 -5.54 2.60 -16.12
N LEU A 195 -6.47 1.69 -15.85
CA LEU A 195 -6.16 0.27 -15.64
C LEU A 195 -6.39 -0.50 -16.94
N VAL A 196 -5.33 -1.09 -17.51
CA VAL A 196 -5.34 -1.77 -18.81
C VAL A 196 -4.73 -3.16 -18.72
N LYS A 197 -5.01 -4.02 -19.71
CA LYS A 197 -4.40 -5.37 -19.80
C LYS A 197 -2.91 -5.33 -20.13
N SER A 198 -2.48 -4.28 -20.84
CA SER A 198 -1.09 -4.02 -21.19
C SER A 198 -0.98 -2.56 -21.60
N GLY A 199 0.00 -1.85 -21.04
CA GLY A 199 0.19 -0.43 -21.30
C GLY A 199 1.59 0.04 -20.96
N ASN A 200 1.86 1.28 -21.35
CA ASN A 200 3.08 1.99 -20.99
C ASN A 200 3.00 2.51 -19.55
N ARG A 201 4.16 2.90 -19.00
CA ARG A 201 4.20 3.56 -17.69
C ARG A 201 3.43 4.87 -17.73
N GLN A 202 2.59 5.08 -16.74
CA GLN A 202 1.77 6.28 -16.58
C GLN A 202 2.35 7.15 -15.45
N PRO A 203 2.37 8.47 -15.62
CA PRO A 203 2.96 9.37 -14.64
C PRO A 203 2.06 9.50 -13.39
N VAL A 204 2.69 9.50 -12.21
CA VAL A 204 2.02 9.82 -10.94
C VAL A 204 2.73 11.03 -10.32
N PRO A 205 2.19 12.24 -10.46
CA PRO A 205 2.87 13.44 -10.01
C PRO A 205 2.83 13.55 -8.49
N VAL A 206 4.00 13.48 -7.84
CA VAL A 206 4.17 13.71 -6.41
C VAL A 206 4.71 15.12 -6.23
N THR A 207 3.81 16.04 -5.89
CA THR A 207 4.12 17.46 -5.84
C THR A 207 3.90 18.02 -4.44
N THR A 208 4.40 19.24 -4.21
CA THR A 208 4.13 20.02 -3.00
C THR A 208 2.63 20.21 -2.73
N ARG A 209 1.74 20.02 -3.71
CA ARG A 209 0.29 20.04 -3.49
C ARG A 209 -0.21 18.94 -2.55
N PHE A 210 0.55 17.85 -2.39
CA PHE A 210 0.21 16.78 -1.46
C PHE A 210 0.82 16.98 -0.08
N TYR A 211 1.51 18.09 0.18
CA TYR A 211 2.14 18.38 1.46
C TYR A 211 1.76 19.77 1.94
N SER A 212 1.41 19.88 3.21
CA SER A 212 1.19 21.17 3.88
C SER A 212 2.46 21.53 4.64
N PRO A 213 3.25 22.54 4.21
CA PRO A 213 4.42 23.00 4.95
C PRO A 213 4.06 23.53 6.34
N TRP A 214 2.88 24.13 6.47
CA TRP A 214 2.34 24.68 7.72
C TRP A 214 2.01 23.58 8.73
N LYS A 215 1.34 22.50 8.28
CA LYS A 215 0.99 21.36 9.14
C LYS A 215 2.09 20.29 9.20
N LYS A 216 3.14 20.43 8.39
CA LYS A 216 4.22 19.46 8.18
C LYS A 216 3.72 18.04 7.92
N ARG A 217 2.67 17.89 7.12
CA ARG A 217 2.03 16.60 6.83
C ARG A 217 1.51 16.52 5.41
N PHE A 218 1.37 15.31 4.89
CA PHE A 218 0.72 15.07 3.62
C PHE A 218 -0.81 15.24 3.70
N ASN A 219 -1.42 15.72 2.62
CA ASN A 219 -2.86 15.81 2.41
C ASN A 219 -3.22 15.32 0.99
N PHE A 220 -4.06 14.30 0.91
CA PHE A 220 -4.53 13.73 -0.36
C PHE A 220 -5.96 14.14 -0.67
N ASN A 221 -6.94 13.77 0.15
CA ASN A 221 -8.34 14.07 -0.12
C ASN A 221 -8.97 14.84 1.04
N ASP A 222 -9.71 15.91 0.75
CA ASP A 222 -10.54 16.56 1.75
C ASP A 222 -11.87 15.82 1.85
N THR A 223 -12.00 14.96 2.87
CA THR A 223 -13.17 14.10 3.06
C THR A 223 -14.14 14.64 4.09
N THR A 224 -15.44 14.40 3.90
CA THR A 224 -16.48 14.56 4.93
C THR A 224 -16.53 13.34 5.84
N GLU A 225 -17.26 13.43 6.96
CA GLU A 225 -17.47 12.29 7.85
C GLU A 225 -18.18 11.12 7.15
N GLY A 226 -19.23 11.41 6.37
CA GLY A 226 -19.93 10.38 5.59
C GLY A 226 -19.04 9.69 4.56
N GLN A 227 -18.15 10.43 3.89
CA GLN A 227 -17.18 9.83 2.96
C GLN A 227 -16.19 8.90 3.68
N ARG A 228 -15.77 9.22 4.91
CA ARG A 228 -14.90 8.33 5.70
C ARG A 228 -15.63 7.09 6.20
N GLN A 229 -16.90 7.22 6.59
CA GLN A 229 -17.75 6.08 6.93
C GLN A 229 -17.89 5.13 5.73
N GLU A 230 -18.27 5.67 4.56
CA GLU A 230 -18.40 4.89 3.34
C GLU A 230 -17.09 4.22 2.94
N TYR A 231 -15.97 4.95 3.00
CA TYR A 231 -14.65 4.38 2.71
C TYR A 231 -14.31 3.19 3.62
N LEU A 232 -14.53 3.29 4.95
CA LEU A 232 -14.23 2.18 5.84
C LEU A 232 -15.20 1.01 5.65
N ALA A 233 -16.49 1.27 5.37
CA ALA A 233 -17.45 0.23 5.04
C ALA A 233 -17.05 -0.52 3.75
N ALA A 234 -16.73 0.22 2.67
CA ALA A 234 -16.25 -0.32 1.42
C ALA A 234 -14.92 -1.09 1.59
N LYS A 235 -14.01 -0.60 2.45
CA LYS A 235 -12.76 -1.29 2.76
C LYS A 235 -13.02 -2.64 3.41
N VAL A 236 -13.93 -2.71 4.39
CA VAL A 236 -14.30 -3.97 5.04
C VAL A 236 -15.01 -4.90 4.06
N PHE A 237 -15.93 -4.37 3.26
CA PHE A 237 -16.62 -5.15 2.23
C PHE A 237 -15.63 -5.79 1.24
N TRP A 238 -14.75 -5.01 0.64
CA TRP A 238 -13.80 -5.50 -0.37
C TRP A 238 -12.67 -6.32 0.24
N LEU A 239 -11.91 -5.75 1.19
CA LEU A 239 -10.64 -6.33 1.63
C LEU A 239 -10.82 -7.46 2.66
N SER A 240 -11.92 -7.44 3.43
CA SER A 240 -12.28 -8.54 4.33
C SER A 240 -13.29 -9.48 3.69
N GLY A 241 -14.43 -8.97 3.23
CA GLY A 241 -15.52 -9.81 2.70
C GLY A 241 -15.19 -10.52 1.39
N VAL A 242 -14.95 -9.75 0.32
CA VAL A 242 -14.76 -10.30 -1.03
C VAL A 242 -13.39 -10.94 -1.19
N LEU A 243 -12.32 -10.19 -0.93
CA LEU A 243 -10.93 -10.60 -1.20
C LEU A 243 -10.31 -11.35 -0.04
N GLY A 244 -10.83 -11.15 1.17
CA GLY A 244 -10.32 -11.75 2.40
C GLY A 244 -11.09 -12.97 2.87
N GLY A 245 -12.16 -13.39 2.18
CA GLY A 245 -12.99 -14.54 2.58
C GLY A 245 -13.61 -14.39 3.98
N GLY A 246 -13.93 -13.16 4.37
CA GLY A 246 -14.47 -12.81 5.70
C GLY A 246 -13.44 -12.74 6.82
N GLN A 247 -12.14 -12.83 6.53
CA GLN A 247 -11.10 -12.67 7.55
C GLN A 247 -10.91 -11.19 7.94
N PRO A 248 -10.61 -10.86 9.22
CA PRO A 248 -10.57 -9.47 9.68
C PRO A 248 -9.53 -8.60 8.97
N VAL A 249 -9.89 -7.36 8.65
CA VAL A 249 -8.98 -6.36 8.06
C VAL A 249 -8.74 -5.20 9.01
N TRP A 250 -7.50 -4.68 9.03
CA TRP A 250 -7.10 -3.55 9.85
C TRP A 250 -7.75 -2.24 9.38
N LEU A 251 -8.40 -1.52 10.29
CA LEU A 251 -9.10 -0.26 10.00
C LEU A 251 -8.29 0.99 10.33
N LEU A 252 -7.25 0.84 11.16
CA LEU A 252 -6.51 1.94 11.73
C LEU A 252 -5.17 2.19 11.02
N ASP A 253 -5.10 1.91 9.71
CA ASP A 253 -3.87 2.09 8.92
C ASP A 253 -3.57 3.60 8.76
N PRO A 254 -2.41 4.10 9.23
CA PRO A 254 -2.03 5.51 9.08
C PRO A 254 -1.97 5.98 7.62
N ARG A 255 -1.76 5.06 6.66
CA ARG A 255 -1.84 5.38 5.22
C ARG A 255 -3.24 5.80 4.83
N ASP A 256 -4.27 5.15 5.36
CA ASP A 256 -5.66 5.51 5.11
C ASP A 256 -6.04 6.81 5.83
N ALA A 257 -5.58 7.00 7.06
CA ALA A 257 -5.79 8.26 7.78
C ALA A 257 -5.20 9.44 6.99
N GLN A 258 -3.98 9.30 6.49
CA GLN A 258 -3.34 10.29 5.63
C GLN A 258 -4.10 10.47 4.29
N TYR A 259 -4.56 9.38 3.68
CA TYR A 259 -5.28 9.38 2.41
C TYR A 259 -6.60 10.17 2.48
N LEU A 260 -7.31 10.01 3.60
CA LEU A 260 -8.61 10.64 3.87
C LEU A 260 -8.49 12.02 4.54
N ASN A 261 -7.27 12.52 4.76
CA ASN A 261 -6.99 13.74 5.53
C ASN A 261 -7.64 13.74 6.93
N SER A 262 -7.50 12.61 7.62
CA SER A 262 -8.06 12.33 8.94
C SER A 262 -6.97 11.92 9.92
N THR A 263 -7.33 11.43 11.11
CA THR A 263 -6.42 10.80 12.08
C THR A 263 -6.82 9.37 12.39
N VAL A 264 -5.90 8.59 12.98
CA VAL A 264 -6.19 7.22 13.40
C VAL A 264 -7.31 7.18 14.45
N GLU A 265 -7.36 8.17 15.34
CA GLU A 265 -8.42 8.31 16.34
C GLU A 265 -9.79 8.60 15.70
N GLU A 266 -9.81 9.40 14.64
CA GLU A 266 -11.03 9.64 13.85
C GLU A 266 -11.48 8.37 13.13
N LEU A 267 -10.57 7.62 12.50
CA LEU A 267 -10.89 6.31 11.91
C LEU A 267 -11.46 5.34 12.95
N LYS A 268 -10.91 5.35 14.17
CA LYS A 268 -11.42 4.53 15.28
C LYS A 268 -12.86 4.90 15.66
N LYS A 269 -13.19 6.20 15.69
CA LYS A 269 -14.58 6.66 15.93
C LYS A 269 -15.51 6.24 14.79
N THR A 270 -15.07 6.39 13.55
CA THR A 270 -15.81 5.96 12.36
C THR A 270 -16.08 4.46 12.38
N ALA A 271 -15.08 3.64 12.73
CA ALA A 271 -15.22 2.21 12.89
C ALA A 271 -16.23 1.84 13.99
N ALA A 272 -16.20 2.52 15.14
CA ALA A 272 -17.18 2.33 16.20
C ALA A 272 -18.61 2.70 15.77
N ALA A 273 -18.77 3.75 14.97
CA ALA A 273 -20.07 4.15 14.41
C ALA A 273 -20.63 3.06 13.48
N LEU A 274 -19.82 2.58 12.53
CA LEU A 274 -20.20 1.48 11.62
C LEU A 274 -20.59 0.19 12.36
N ALA A 275 -19.91 -0.11 13.47
CA ALA A 275 -20.26 -1.24 14.32
C ALA A 275 -21.59 -1.02 15.06
N GLY A 276 -21.83 0.21 15.55
CA GLY A 276 -23.11 0.59 16.16
C GLY A 276 -24.30 0.55 15.19
N GLU A 277 -24.05 0.81 13.90
CA GLU A 277 -25.01 0.64 12.80
C GLU A 277 -25.21 -0.83 12.38
N GLY A 278 -24.40 -1.76 12.91
CA GLY A 278 -24.49 -3.19 12.60
C GLY A 278 -23.91 -3.57 11.23
N LEU A 279 -23.10 -2.71 10.61
CA LEU A 279 -22.46 -2.98 9.31
C LEU A 279 -21.17 -3.79 9.43
N ILE A 280 -20.46 -3.67 10.55
CA ILE A 280 -19.23 -4.43 10.79
C ILE A 280 -19.22 -5.10 12.16
N HIS A 281 -18.47 -6.19 12.28
CA HIS A 281 -18.08 -6.76 13.57
C HIS A 281 -16.66 -6.31 13.90
N LEU A 282 -16.52 -5.49 14.96
CA LEU A 282 -15.21 -5.11 15.47
C LEU A 282 -14.60 -6.26 16.28
N ALA A 283 -13.32 -6.53 16.03
CA ALA A 283 -12.52 -7.42 16.86
C ALA A 283 -12.35 -6.83 18.27
N ALA A 284 -11.94 -7.68 19.22
CA ALA A 284 -11.75 -7.29 20.63
C ALA A 284 -10.73 -6.17 20.82
N ASP A 285 -9.72 -6.07 19.94
CA ASP A 285 -8.73 -5.00 19.96
C ASP A 285 -9.24 -3.67 19.38
N THR A 286 -10.46 -3.66 18.81
CA THR A 286 -11.11 -2.52 18.15
C THR A 286 -10.34 -1.95 16.96
N GLU A 287 -9.33 -2.67 16.45
CA GLU A 287 -8.53 -2.22 15.31
C GLU A 287 -8.87 -2.96 14.02
N TYR A 288 -9.39 -4.18 14.12
CA TYR A 288 -9.77 -5.01 12.97
C TYR A 288 -11.27 -5.19 12.91
N ALA A 289 -11.79 -5.45 11.71
CA ALA A 289 -13.19 -5.79 11.53
C ALA A 289 -13.43 -6.80 10.42
N THR A 290 -14.56 -7.50 10.52
CA THR A 290 -15.17 -8.30 9.45
C THR A 290 -16.52 -7.68 9.06
N PRO A 291 -17.00 -7.91 7.83
CA PRO A 291 -18.33 -7.44 7.42
C PRO A 291 -19.42 -8.24 8.12
N THR A 292 -20.56 -7.59 8.42
CA THR A 292 -21.80 -8.30 8.76
C THR A 292 -22.56 -8.73 7.50
N GLU A 293 -23.59 -9.57 7.66
CA GLU A 293 -24.51 -9.88 6.57
C GLU A 293 -25.18 -8.62 5.99
N ALA A 294 -25.45 -7.61 6.82
CA ALA A 294 -26.05 -6.35 6.37
C ALA A 294 -25.12 -5.62 5.37
N LEU A 295 -23.84 -5.48 5.71
CA LEU A 295 -22.86 -4.88 4.79
C LEU A 295 -22.64 -5.74 3.54
N MET A 296 -22.60 -7.08 3.69
CA MET A 296 -22.49 -7.98 2.54
C MET A 296 -23.72 -7.91 1.62
N GLY A 297 -24.88 -7.53 2.15
CA GLY A 297 -26.10 -7.26 1.39
C GLY A 297 -25.97 -6.08 0.41
N HIS A 298 -24.98 -5.20 0.58
CA HIS A 298 -24.72 -4.05 -0.31
C HIS A 298 -23.88 -4.44 -1.54
N ARG A 299 -23.68 -5.73 -1.81
CA ARG A 299 -22.85 -6.20 -2.94
C ARG A 299 -23.20 -5.57 -4.28
N ALA A 300 -24.48 -5.44 -4.60
CA ALA A 300 -24.92 -4.85 -5.87
C ALA A 300 -24.53 -3.36 -5.98
N GLN A 301 -24.59 -2.63 -4.86
CA GLN A 301 -24.16 -1.24 -4.79
C GLN A 301 -22.64 -1.13 -5.03
N TYR A 302 -21.82 -1.86 -4.26
CA TYR A 302 -20.35 -1.80 -4.42
C TYR A 302 -19.88 -2.28 -5.80
N ALA A 303 -20.56 -3.25 -6.40
CA ALA A 303 -20.27 -3.66 -7.77
C ALA A 303 -20.59 -2.55 -8.79
N ALA A 304 -21.69 -1.82 -8.60
CA ALA A 304 -22.03 -0.68 -9.46
C ALA A 304 -21.05 0.49 -9.27
N GLU A 305 -20.61 0.76 -8.04
CA GLU A 305 -19.60 1.77 -7.74
C GLU A 305 -18.24 1.41 -8.36
N LEU A 306 -17.80 0.16 -8.24
CA LEU A 306 -16.60 -0.35 -8.91
C LEU A 306 -16.69 -0.15 -10.43
N ALA A 307 -17.81 -0.54 -11.04
CA ALA A 307 -18.02 -0.38 -12.47
C ALA A 307 -18.00 1.10 -12.90
N HIS A 308 -18.62 1.97 -12.11
CA HIS A 308 -18.62 3.41 -12.34
C HIS A 308 -17.21 4.01 -12.21
N ALA A 309 -16.45 3.63 -11.19
CA ALA A 309 -15.08 4.07 -10.99
C ALA A 309 -14.17 3.59 -12.13
N LEU A 310 -14.34 2.34 -12.60
CA LEU A 310 -13.62 1.82 -13.77
C LEU A 310 -13.96 2.57 -15.06
N ALA A 311 -15.24 2.92 -15.26
CA ALA A 311 -15.65 3.73 -16.40
C ALA A 311 -15.07 5.14 -16.33
N PHE A 312 -15.01 5.73 -15.12
CA PHE A 312 -14.47 7.06 -14.89
C PHE A 312 -12.97 7.18 -15.21
N ILE A 313 -12.18 6.16 -14.85
CA ILE A 313 -10.74 6.16 -15.13
C ILE A 313 -10.37 5.75 -16.55
N LYS A 314 -11.35 5.30 -17.35
CA LYS A 314 -11.15 4.93 -18.75
C LYS A 314 -11.16 6.22 -19.59
N PRO A 315 -10.11 6.50 -20.39
CA PRO A 315 -10.11 7.68 -21.25
C PRO A 315 -11.19 7.56 -22.32
N THR A 316 -12.17 8.45 -22.29
CA THR A 316 -13.21 8.56 -23.34
C THR A 316 -12.62 8.81 -24.72
N PHE A 317 -11.51 9.56 -24.79
CA PHE A 317 -10.79 9.86 -26.04
C PHE A 317 -10.21 8.62 -26.75
N ASN A 318 -9.94 7.53 -26.03
CA ASN A 318 -9.32 6.33 -26.61
C ASN A 318 -10.33 5.46 -27.38
N GLU A 319 -11.64 5.64 -27.18
CA GLU A 319 -12.68 4.92 -27.92
C GLU A 319 -12.88 5.50 -29.34
N ASP A 320 -12.87 6.82 -29.49
CA ASP A 320 -12.99 7.49 -30.80
C ASP A 320 -11.78 7.21 -31.71
N MET A 321 -10.59 7.08 -31.12
CA MET A 321 -9.36 6.69 -31.82
C MET A 321 -9.34 5.18 -32.15
N ARG A 322 -9.82 4.30 -31.24
CA ARG A 322 -9.93 2.84 -31.52
C ARG A 322 -11.02 2.51 -32.55
N GLY A 323 -12.06 3.33 -32.64
CA GLY A 323 -13.10 3.25 -33.68
C GLY A 323 -12.68 3.81 -35.04
N GLY A 324 -11.50 4.42 -35.15
CA GLY A 324 -11.04 5.07 -36.38
C GLY A 324 -11.87 6.30 -36.77
N HIS A 325 -12.57 6.92 -35.81
CA HIS A 325 -13.47 8.06 -36.07
C HIS A 325 -12.75 9.43 -36.04
N THR A 326 -11.46 9.43 -35.74
CA THR A 326 -10.60 10.62 -35.80
C THR A 326 -9.60 10.46 -36.94
N ASN A 327 -9.90 11.11 -38.07
CA ASN A 327 -8.93 11.26 -39.16
C ASN A 327 -7.74 12.08 -38.66
N MET A 328 -6.52 11.56 -38.82
CA MET A 328 -5.30 12.38 -38.81
C MET A 328 -5.28 13.32 -40.01
#